data_AF-A0A969XF86-F1
#
_entry.id   AF-A0A969XF86-F1
#
_cell.length_a   1.000
_cell.length_b   1.000
_cell.length_c   1.000
_cell.angle_alpha   90.00
_cell.angle_beta   90.00
_cell.angle_gamma   90.00
#
_symmetry.space_group_name_H-M   'P 1'
#
loop_
_entity.id
_entity.type
_entity.pdbx_description
1 polymer ?
#
loop_
_entity_poly.entity_id
_entity_poly.type
_entity_poly.pdbx_seq_one_letter_code
_entity_poly.pdbx_strand_id
1 'polypeptide(L)'
;LVEAKQACDRVLASGRLVPEQRQMVIAQLAVCEGSDWFWWFGDYNPADSVRDFEQLYRQHLEKLYELLGEPLPEALSEPVSQGGGNMENSGTMRRN
;
A
#
# COMPACT_ATOMS: atom_id res chain seq x y z
N LEU A 1 3.74 2.27 3.50
CA LEU A 1 3.41 3.44 2.64
C LEU A 1 4.41 4.60 2.75
N VAL A 2 4.81 5.04 3.95
CA VAL A 2 5.76 6.18 4.13
C VAL A 2 7.06 5.97 3.34
N GLU A 3 7.65 4.79 3.40
CA GLU A 3 8.88 4.45 2.67
C GLU A 3 8.70 4.52 1.15
N ALA A 4 7.62 3.93 0.62
CA ALA A 4 7.29 3.96 -0.81
C ALA A 4 7.11 5.40 -1.32
N LYS A 5 6.47 6.26 -0.53
CA LYS A 5 6.32 7.69 -0.85
C LYS A 5 7.67 8.40 -0.89
N GLN A 6 8.53 8.18 0.12
CA GLN A 6 9.87 8.75 0.15
C GLN A 6 10.73 8.28 -1.03
N ALA A 7 10.59 7.02 -1.46
CA ALA A 7 11.24 6.49 -2.65
C ALA A 7 10.74 7.22 -3.91
N CYS A 8 9.42 7.37 -4.08
CA CYS A 8 8.84 8.15 -5.17
C CYS A 8 9.38 9.58 -5.20
N ASP A 9 9.35 10.29 -4.07
CA ASP A 9 9.78 11.68 -3.98
C ASP A 9 11.26 11.84 -4.38
N ARG A 10 12.12 10.93 -3.90
CA ARG A 10 13.54 10.89 -4.25
C ARG A 10 13.76 10.69 -5.75
N VAL A 11 13.07 9.72 -6.35
CA VAL A 11 13.23 9.40 -7.77
C VAL A 11 12.67 10.50 -8.66
N LEU A 12 11.51 11.05 -8.32
CA LEU A 12 10.90 12.18 -9.03
C LEU A 12 11.79 13.43 -8.97
N ALA A 13 12.40 13.71 -7.81
CA ALA A 13 13.31 14.84 -7.64
C ALA A 13 14.64 14.65 -8.40
N SER A 14 15.08 13.41 -8.63
CA SER A 14 16.33 13.13 -9.36
C SER A 14 16.29 13.50 -10.84
N GLY A 15 15.09 13.69 -11.42
CA GLY A 15 14.91 14.01 -12.84
C GLY A 15 15.27 12.87 -13.80
N ARG A 16 15.54 11.66 -13.30
CA ARG A 16 15.95 10.50 -14.13
C ARG A 16 14.83 9.83 -14.93
N LEU A 17 13.58 10.19 -14.66
CA LEU A 17 12.40 9.63 -15.34
C LEU A 17 11.97 10.50 -16.51
N VAL A 18 11.65 9.87 -17.65
CA VAL A 18 11.00 10.57 -18.76
C VAL A 18 9.55 10.93 -18.40
N PRO A 19 8.92 11.90 -19.08
CA PRO A 19 7.56 12.36 -18.75
C PRO A 19 6.53 11.22 -18.64
N GLU A 20 6.61 10.23 -19.52
CA GLU A 20 5.72 9.06 -19.55
C GLU A 20 5.90 8.19 -18.29
N GLN A 21 7.15 7.89 -17.93
CA GLN A 21 7.47 7.13 -16.71
C GLN A 21 7.02 7.87 -15.44
N ARG A 22 7.19 9.20 -15.42
CA ARG A 22 6.72 10.03 -14.31
C ARG A 22 5.20 9.93 -14.13
N GLN A 23 4.43 9.97 -15.21
CA GLN A 23 2.97 9.79 -15.14
C GLN A 23 2.60 8.39 -14.62
N MET A 24 3.29 7.35 -15.07
CA MET A 24 3.07 5.98 -14.59
C MET A 24 3.34 5.84 -13.08
N VAL A 25 4.46 6.41 -12.60
CA VAL A 25 4.81 6.42 -11.17
C VAL A 25 3.76 7.17 -10.35
N ILE A 26 3.30 8.34 -10.81
CA ILE A 26 2.27 9.12 -10.12
C ILE A 26 0.94 8.37 -10.05
N ALA A 27 0.51 7.77 -11.17
CA ALA A 27 -0.72 6.98 -11.22
C ALA A 27 -0.64 5.76 -10.29
N GLN A 28 0.49 5.04 -10.31
CA GLN A 28 0.69 3.88 -9.45
C GLN A 28 0.75 4.27 -7.96
N LEU A 29 1.40 5.39 -7.62
CA LEU A 29 1.41 5.93 -6.26
C LEU A 29 -0.01 6.29 -5.80
N ALA A 30 -0.83 6.90 -6.66
CA ALA A 30 -2.22 7.24 -6.33
C ALA A 30 -3.07 5.99 -6.02
N VAL A 31 -2.83 4.87 -6.73
CA VAL A 31 -3.45 3.58 -6.38
C VAL A 31 -2.99 3.14 -5.00
N CYS A 32 -1.69 3.21 -4.68
CA CYS A 32 -1.15 2.79 -3.39
C CYS A 32 -1.58 3.68 -2.21
N GLU A 33 -1.90 4.95 -2.46
CA GLU A 33 -2.39 5.92 -1.48
C GLU A 33 -3.93 5.93 -1.36
N GLY A 34 -4.63 5.06 -2.10
CA GLY A 34 -6.09 4.95 -2.05
C GLY A 34 -6.61 4.65 -0.65
N SER A 35 -7.67 5.36 -0.22
CA SER A 35 -8.28 5.13 1.09
C SER A 35 -8.96 3.77 1.23
N ASP A 36 -9.30 3.13 0.10
CA ASP A 36 -9.99 1.84 0.04
C ASP A 36 -9.21 0.73 0.74
N TRP A 37 -7.88 0.81 0.77
CA TRP A 37 -7.03 -0.14 1.50
C TRP A 37 -7.31 -0.13 3.01
N PHE A 38 -7.52 1.04 3.60
CA PHE A 38 -7.85 1.17 5.03
C PHE A 38 -9.22 0.57 5.36
N TRP A 39 -10.15 0.61 4.40
CA TRP A 39 -11.44 -0.04 4.55
C TRP A 39 -11.29 -1.56 4.49
N TRP A 40 -10.56 -2.08 3.49
CA TRP A 40 -10.33 -3.53 3.33
C TRP A 40 -9.59 -4.16 4.50
N PHE A 41 -8.62 -3.46 5.09
CA PHE A 41 -7.84 -3.98 6.23
C PHE A 41 -8.55 -3.82 7.58
N GLY A 42 -9.80 -3.36 7.60
CA GLY A 42 -10.61 -3.31 8.82
C GLY A 42 -10.96 -4.72 9.36
N ASP A 43 -10.99 -4.85 10.68
CA ASP A 43 -11.24 -6.13 11.38
C ASP A 43 -12.64 -6.72 11.19
N TYR A 44 -13.55 -5.96 10.57
CA TYR A 44 -14.93 -6.37 10.27
C TYR A 44 -15.06 -7.12 8.95
N ASN A 45 -14.00 -7.20 8.14
CA ASN A 45 -14.04 -7.90 6.85
C ASN A 45 -13.68 -9.38 7.00
N PRO A 46 -14.24 -10.27 6.14
CA PRO A 46 -13.87 -11.68 6.12
C PRO A 46 -12.37 -11.87 5.87
N ALA A 47 -11.71 -12.73 6.65
CA ALA A 47 -10.26 -12.93 6.60
C ALA A 47 -9.76 -13.33 5.19
N ASP A 48 -10.51 -14.14 4.44
CA ASP A 48 -10.14 -14.51 3.07
C ASP A 48 -10.14 -13.30 2.13
N SER A 49 -11.14 -12.42 2.23
CA SER A 49 -11.17 -11.16 1.48
C SER A 49 -10.02 -10.25 1.89
N VAL A 50 -9.74 -10.12 3.19
CA VAL A 50 -8.60 -9.32 3.67
C VAL A 50 -7.29 -9.85 3.06
N ARG A 51 -7.09 -11.17 3.02
CA ARG A 51 -5.91 -11.80 2.42
C ARG A 51 -5.78 -11.50 0.92
N ASP A 52 -6.86 -11.60 0.16
CA ASP A 52 -6.85 -11.32 -1.28
C ASP A 52 -6.48 -9.86 -1.55
N PHE A 53 -7.10 -8.91 -0.82
CA PHE A 53 -6.82 -7.49 -0.97
C PHE A 53 -5.46 -7.08 -0.41
N GLU A 54 -4.96 -7.76 0.62
CA GLU A 54 -3.60 -7.59 1.12
C GLU A 54 -2.57 -7.98 0.06
N GLN A 55 -2.76 -9.14 -0.57
CA GLN A 55 -1.89 -9.58 -1.65
C GLN A 55 -1.94 -8.62 -2.84
N LEU A 56 -3.14 -8.15 -3.22
CA LEU A 56 -3.30 -7.17 -4.29
C LEU A 56 -2.58 -5.85 -3.95
N TYR A 57 -2.68 -5.38 -2.72
CA TYR A 57 -2.00 -4.18 -2.26
C TYR A 57 -0.48 -4.32 -2.36
N ARG A 58 0.07 -5.48 -1.95
CA ARG A 58 1.50 -5.76 -2.10
C ARG A 58 1.95 -5.76 -3.55
N GLN A 59 1.18 -6.37 -4.45
CA GLN A 59 1.48 -6.33 -5.90
C GLN A 59 1.53 -4.89 -6.44
N HIS A 60 0.66 -4.00 -5.96
CA HIS A 60 0.70 -2.59 -6.34
C HIS A 60 1.96 -1.87 -5.82
N LEU A 61 2.42 -2.20 -4.61
CA LEU A 61 3.68 -1.68 -4.09
C LEU A 61 4.87 -2.23 -4.86
N GLU A 62 4.91 -3.53 -5.13
CA GLU A 62 5.94 -4.16 -5.95
C GLU A 62 6.04 -3.47 -7.32
N LYS A 63 4.89 -3.26 -7.97
CA LYS A 63 4.83 -2.57 -9.25
C LYS A 63 5.37 -1.14 -9.18
N LEU A 64 5.11 -0.43 -8.08
CA LEU A 64 5.64 0.90 -7.86
C LEU A 64 7.18 0.87 -7.80
N TYR A 65 7.77 -0.04 -7.03
CA TYR A 65 9.23 -0.19 -6.92
C TYR A 65 9.87 -0.57 -8.25
N GLU A 66 9.23 -1.43 -9.04
CA GLU A 66 9.67 -1.74 -10.41
C GLU A 66 9.70 -0.48 -11.30
N LEU A 67 8.64 0.34 -11.28
CA LEU A 67 8.57 1.58 -12.06
C LEU A 67 9.61 2.60 -11.61
N LEU A 68 9.91 2.63 -10.31
CA LEU A 68 10.98 3.45 -9.75
C LEU A 68 12.36 2.89 -10.12
N GLY A 69 12.50 1.61 -10.44
CA GLY A 69 13.79 0.94 -10.62
C GLY A 69 14.59 0.88 -9.29
N GLU A 70 13.89 0.82 -8.17
CA GLU A 70 14.46 0.67 -6.83
C GLU A 70 14.30 -0.79 -6.37
N PRO A 71 15.19 -1.31 -5.52
CA PRO A 71 15.03 -2.65 -4.98
C PRO A 71 13.76 -2.77 -4.14
N LEU A 72 13.11 -3.93 -4.22
CA LEU A 72 11.95 -4.28 -3.39
C LEU A 72 12.36 -4.33 -1.90
N PRO A 73 11.66 -3.62 -1.00
CA PRO A 73 11.88 -3.75 0.43
C PRO A 73 11.54 -5.15 0.92
N GLU A 74 12.35 -5.69 1.84
CA GLU A 74 12.10 -7.00 2.45
C GLU A 74 10.74 -7.05 3.17
N ALA A 75 10.29 -5.91 3.71
CA ALA A 75 8.98 -5.75 4.34
C ALA A 75 7.78 -6.05 3.42
N LEU A 76 7.94 -6.05 2.09
CA LEU A 76 6.87 -6.49 1.16
C LEU A 76 6.74 -8.02 1.07
N SER A 77 7.71 -8.77 1.61
CA SER A 77 7.65 -10.22 1.66
C SER A 77 6.73 -10.72 2.78
N GLU A 78 6.44 -9.87 3.77
CA GLU A 78 5.57 -10.17 4.90
C GLU A 78 4.15 -9.59 4.68
N PRO A 79 3.09 -10.32 5.06
CA PRO A 79 1.73 -9.82 4.92
C PRO A 79 1.48 -8.62 5.84
N VAL A 80 0.89 -7.55 5.29
CA VAL A 80 0.60 -6.31 6.02
C VAL A 80 -0.58 -6.48 6.99
N SER A 81 -1.55 -7.33 6.66
CA SER A 81 -2.67 -7.69 7.54
C SER A 81 -3.20 -9.08 7.17
N GLN A 82 -3.53 -9.92 8.15
CA GLN A 82 -4.10 -11.24 7.89
C GLN A 82 -5.63 -11.27 7.97
N GLY A 83 -6.26 -10.16 8.38
CA GLY A 83 -7.67 -10.13 8.75
C GLY A 83 -7.97 -10.99 9.99
N GLY A 84 -9.09 -10.72 10.65
CA GLY A 84 -9.48 -11.50 11.83
C GLY A 84 -8.89 -11.00 13.14
N GLY A 85 -9.03 -9.71 13.43
CA GLY A 85 -8.92 -9.22 14.79
C GLY A 85 -9.97 -9.90 15.67
N ASN A 86 -9.53 -10.83 16.53
CA ASN A 86 -10.29 -11.16 17.73
C ASN A 86 -10.36 -9.86 18.54
N MET A 87 -11.48 -9.14 18.48
CA MET A 87 -11.67 -7.92 19.25
C MET A 87 -11.74 -8.26 20.74
N GLU A 88 -10.58 -8.30 21.40
CA GLU A 88 -10.48 -7.89 22.79
C GLU A 88 -9.73 -6.55 22.82
N ASN A 89 -10.54 -5.49 22.84
CA ASN A 89 -10.18 -4.15 23.34
C ASN A 89 -9.24 -3.28 22.48
N SER A 90 -9.83 -2.50 21.57
CA SER A 90 -9.32 -1.17 21.24
C SER A 90 -10.46 -0.21 20.97
N GLY A 91 -10.79 0.57 21.99
CA GLY A 91 -11.84 1.57 21.91
C GLY A 91 -11.45 2.74 21.01
N THR A 92 -12.45 3.24 20.27
CA THR A 92 -12.75 4.67 20.16
C THR A 92 -14.22 4.85 19.74
N MET A 93 -15.00 5.33 20.72
CA MET A 93 -16.29 6.03 20.75
C MET A 93 -17.54 5.56 19.95
N ARG A 94 -18.55 5.25 20.78
CA ARG A 94 -20.01 5.14 20.60
C ARG A 94 -20.64 6.03 19.51
N ARG A 95 -21.70 5.50 18.90
CA ARG A 95 -22.83 6.29 18.38
C ARG A 95 -24.04 6.05 19.28
N ASN A 96 -24.62 7.14 19.81
CA ASN A 96 -25.99 7.16 20.36
C ASN A 96 -27.02 7.06 19.24
#